data_AF-A0A388REJ6-F1
#
_entry.id   AF-A0A388REJ6-F1
#
_cell.length_a   1.000
_cell.length_b   1.000
_cell.length_c   1.000
_cell.angle_alpha   90.00
_cell.angle_beta   90.00
_cell.angle_gamma   90.00
#
_symmetry.space_group_name_H-M   'P 1'
#
loop_
_entity.id
_entity.type
_entity.pdbx_description
1 polymer ?
#
loop_
_entity_poly.entity_id
_entity_poly.type
_entity_poly.pdbx_seq_one_letter_code
_entity_poly.pdbx_strand_id
1 'polypeptide(L)'
;MRTTRDRIRHAVGFELVGLLIFAPLASWAFGYKLHEMGLIGAVASLIATGWNYLYNLLFDKAMLRITGQVRKSVKVRVLHAILFELGLLVVFLPALAWYLNISLVDALIMDIAVAVFYMVYALVYNWLYDIIFPVPSLKHAARPDGAAAG
;
A
#
# COMPACT_ATOMS: atom_id res chain seq x y z
N MET A 1 -11.28 -11.41 18.67
CA MET A 1 -10.74 -11.44 17.28
C MET A 1 -11.83 -10.96 16.34
N ARG A 2 -11.55 -10.01 15.42
CA ARG A 2 -12.51 -9.56 14.40
C ARG A 2 -12.95 -10.76 13.55
N THR A 3 -14.26 -10.92 13.35
CA THR A 3 -14.84 -12.03 12.55
C THR A 3 -14.54 -11.83 11.06
N THR A 4 -14.53 -12.90 10.27
CA THR A 4 -14.25 -12.83 8.81
C THR A 4 -15.23 -11.90 8.08
N ARG A 5 -16.50 -11.83 8.53
CA ARG A 5 -17.51 -10.91 7.99
C ARG A 5 -17.16 -9.43 8.23
N ASP A 6 -16.59 -9.09 9.39
CA ASP A 6 -16.18 -7.71 9.70
C ASP A 6 -15.01 -7.27 8.81
N ARG A 7 -14.06 -8.17 8.56
CA ARG A 7 -12.92 -7.90 7.64
C ARG A 7 -13.37 -7.67 6.20
N ILE A 8 -14.31 -8.48 5.71
CA ILE A 8 -14.85 -8.32 4.35
C ILE A 8 -15.61 -7.00 4.24
N ARG A 9 -16.47 -6.68 5.21
CA ARG A 9 -17.19 -5.39 5.19
C ARG A 9 -16.25 -4.19 5.25
N HIS A 10 -15.21 -4.27 6.09
CA HIS A 10 -14.18 -3.23 6.16
C HIS A 10 -13.50 -3.02 4.81
N ALA A 11 -12.99 -4.10 4.19
CA ALA A 11 -12.26 -4.05 2.93
C ALA A 11 -13.14 -3.56 1.77
N VAL A 12 -14.37 -4.07 1.67
CA VAL A 12 -15.31 -3.66 0.62
C VAL A 12 -15.74 -2.20 0.81
N GLY A 13 -16.01 -1.77 2.05
CA GLY A 13 -16.35 -0.39 2.35
C GLY A 13 -15.20 0.58 2.06
N PHE A 14 -13.97 0.17 2.37
CA PHE A 14 -12.76 0.94 2.08
C PHE A 14 -12.59 1.17 0.58
N GLU A 15 -12.69 0.10 -0.21
CA GLU A 15 -12.56 0.20 -1.66
C GLU A 15 -13.68 1.04 -2.27
N LEU A 16 -14.94 0.80 -1.89
CA LEU A 16 -16.07 1.52 -2.48
C LEU A 16 -16.07 3.01 -2.14
N VAL A 17 -15.87 3.37 -0.87
CA VAL A 17 -15.84 4.77 -0.45
C VAL A 17 -14.60 5.46 -1.01
N GLY A 18 -13.45 4.77 -1.00
CA GLY A 18 -12.22 5.26 -1.59
C GLY A 18 -12.40 5.60 -3.07
N LEU A 19 -12.93 4.67 -3.86
CA LEU A 19 -13.20 4.88 -5.29
C LEU A 19 -14.23 5.99 -5.55
N LEU A 20 -15.30 6.05 -4.75
CA LEU A 20 -16.33 7.09 -4.91
C LEU A 20 -15.80 8.51 -4.67
N ILE A 21 -14.80 8.67 -3.81
CA ILE A 21 -14.17 9.97 -3.54
C ILE A 21 -13.03 10.22 -4.54
N PHE A 22 -12.19 9.22 -4.74
CA PHE A 22 -10.99 9.32 -5.58
C PHE A 22 -11.35 9.58 -7.03
N ALA A 23 -12.32 8.85 -7.59
CA ALA A 23 -12.65 8.94 -9.01
C ALA A 23 -13.10 10.34 -9.47
N PRO A 24 -14.03 11.05 -8.79
CA PRO A 24 -14.37 12.43 -9.16
C PRO A 24 -13.24 13.41 -8.86
N LEU A 25 -12.49 13.22 -7.76
CA LEU A 25 -11.36 14.08 -7.42
C LEU A 25 -10.24 13.98 -8.47
N ALA A 26 -9.87 12.76 -8.86
CA ALA A 26 -8.87 12.49 -9.89
C ALA A 26 -9.31 13.01 -11.25
N SER A 27 -10.59 12.87 -11.61
CA SER A 27 -11.12 13.44 -12.86
C SER A 27 -11.08 14.96 -12.86
N TRP A 28 -11.39 15.60 -11.74
CA TRP A 28 -11.31 17.05 -11.60
C TRP A 28 -9.87 17.58 -11.59
N ALA A 29 -8.97 16.91 -10.86
CA ALA A 29 -7.58 17.33 -10.69
C ALA A 29 -6.72 17.08 -11.93
N PHE A 30 -6.91 15.94 -12.60
CA PHE A 30 -6.07 15.53 -13.72
C PHE A 30 -6.76 15.61 -15.09
N GLY A 31 -8.08 15.83 -15.12
CA GLY A 31 -8.85 15.99 -16.38
C GLY A 31 -9.09 14.70 -17.17
N TYR A 32 -8.65 13.54 -16.66
CA TYR A 32 -8.81 12.25 -17.33
C TYR A 32 -10.17 11.61 -17.05
N LYS A 33 -10.64 10.78 -17.98
CA LYS A 33 -11.91 10.05 -17.83
C LYS A 33 -11.71 8.84 -16.88
N LEU A 34 -12.76 8.48 -16.13
CA LEU A 34 -12.73 7.34 -15.18
C LEU A 34 -12.17 6.04 -15.78
N HIS A 35 -12.53 5.75 -17.04
CA HIS A 35 -12.10 4.54 -17.72
C HIS A 35 -10.59 4.50 -18.01
N GLU A 36 -9.97 5.65 -18.30
CA GLU A 36 -8.52 5.77 -18.50
C GLU A 36 -7.79 5.51 -17.18
N MET A 37 -8.29 6.07 -16.08
CA MET A 37 -7.74 5.85 -14.74
C MET A 37 -7.82 4.39 -14.29
N GLY A 38 -8.94 3.71 -14.57
CA GLY A 38 -9.09 2.28 -14.29
C GLY A 38 -8.11 1.41 -15.07
N LEU A 39 -7.89 1.72 -16.35
CA LEU A 39 -6.92 1.01 -17.18
C LEU A 39 -5.48 1.25 -16.72
N ILE A 40 -5.14 2.50 -16.38
CA ILE A 40 -3.83 2.86 -15.83
C ILE A 40 -3.59 2.10 -14.53
N GLY A 41 -4.56 2.06 -13.62
CA GLY A 41 -4.44 1.32 -12.35
C GLY A 41 -4.25 -0.19 -12.58
N ALA A 42 -4.97 -0.77 -13.54
CA ALA A 42 -4.81 -2.19 -13.88
C ALA A 42 -3.41 -2.49 -14.45
N VAL A 43 -2.93 -1.68 -15.41
CA VAL A 43 -1.60 -1.82 -16.01
C VAL A 43 -0.51 -1.57 -14.96
N ALA A 44 -0.68 -0.56 -14.11
CA ALA A 44 0.21 -0.26 -12.99
C ALA A 44 0.36 -1.45 -12.05
N SER A 45 -0.76 -2.08 -11.68
CA SER A 45 -0.77 -3.28 -10.82
C SER A 45 0.00 -4.45 -11.46
N LEU A 46 -0.15 -4.65 -12.77
CA LEU A 46 0.60 -5.67 -13.51
C LEU A 46 2.10 -5.36 -13.55
N ILE A 47 2.48 -4.11 -13.85
CA ILE A 47 3.88 -3.66 -13.85
C ILE A 47 4.47 -3.82 -12.46
N ALA A 48 3.78 -3.37 -11.41
CA ALA A 48 4.24 -3.48 -10.03
C ALA A 48 4.41 -4.94 -9.60
N THR A 49 3.47 -5.81 -9.95
CA THR A 49 3.55 -7.25 -9.64
C THR A 49 4.70 -7.92 -10.38
N GLY A 50 4.86 -7.61 -11.68
CA GLY A 50 5.95 -8.12 -12.51
C GLY A 50 7.31 -7.64 -12.01
N TRP A 51 7.43 -6.34 -11.70
CA TRP A 51 8.64 -5.75 -11.11
C TRP A 51 8.96 -6.37 -9.76
N ASN A 52 7.96 -6.60 -8.91
CA ASN A 52 8.16 -7.19 -7.60
C ASN A 52 8.79 -8.59 -7.70
N TYR A 53 8.26 -9.42 -8.59
CA TYR A 53 8.84 -10.73 -8.86
C TYR A 53 10.26 -10.64 -9.42
N LEU A 54 10.48 -9.81 -10.45
CA LEU A 54 11.76 -9.66 -11.11
C LEU A 54 12.84 -9.13 -10.15
N TYR A 55 12.52 -8.10 -9.38
CA TYR A 55 13.42 -7.48 -8.42
C TYR A 55 13.80 -8.47 -7.31
N ASN A 56 12.84 -9.18 -6.72
CA ASN A 56 13.12 -10.18 -5.69
C ASN A 56 14.07 -11.27 -6.23
N LEU A 57 13.84 -11.74 -7.46
CA LEU A 57 14.70 -12.74 -8.10
C LEU A 57 16.12 -12.21 -8.35
N LEU A 58 16.26 -10.98 -8.86
CA LEU A 58 17.55 -10.35 -9.10
C LEU A 58 18.32 -10.12 -7.80
N PHE A 59 17.64 -9.62 -6.77
CA PHE A 59 18.25 -9.35 -5.49
C PHE A 59 18.70 -10.62 -4.78
N ASP A 60 17.88 -11.67 -4.79
CA ASP A 60 18.24 -12.94 -4.16
C ASP A 60 19.42 -13.59 -4.89
N LYS A 61 19.48 -13.53 -6.24
CA LYS A 61 20.64 -13.96 -7.02
C LYS A 61 21.90 -13.14 -6.72
N ALA A 62 21.77 -11.82 -6.60
CA ALA A 62 22.88 -10.93 -6.26
C ALA A 62 23.39 -11.21 -4.85
N MET A 63 22.49 -11.40 -3.87
CA MET A 63 22.84 -11.70 -2.49
C MET A 63 23.52 -13.06 -2.35
N LEU A 64 23.03 -14.09 -3.07
CA LEU A 64 23.70 -15.40 -3.16
C LEU A 64 25.11 -15.29 -3.75
N ARG A 65 25.30 -14.49 -4.80
CA ARG A 65 26.62 -14.27 -5.41
C ARG A 65 27.59 -13.46 -4.55
N ILE A 66 27.11 -12.43 -3.85
CA ILE A 66 27.96 -11.49 -3.12
C ILE A 66 28.26 -11.99 -1.70
N THR A 67 27.28 -12.58 -1.02
CA THR A 67 27.40 -12.93 0.40
C THR A 67 27.33 -14.42 0.69
N GLY A 68 26.97 -15.27 -0.28
CA GLY A 68 26.85 -16.72 -0.09
C GLY A 68 25.79 -17.15 0.93
N GLN A 69 25.00 -16.22 1.46
CA GLN A 69 24.01 -16.44 2.51
C GLN A 69 22.74 -15.66 2.19
N VAL A 70 21.57 -16.24 2.51
CA VAL A 70 20.26 -15.62 2.24
C VAL A 70 19.72 -14.85 3.46
N ARG A 71 20.51 -14.75 4.54
CA ARG A 71 20.06 -14.16 5.81
C ARG A 71 20.12 -12.63 5.77
N LYS A 72 19.01 -12.01 5.37
CA LYS A 72 18.85 -10.54 5.29
C LYS A 72 18.93 -9.90 6.69
N SER A 73 20.07 -9.29 7.02
CA SER A 73 20.21 -8.44 8.21
C SER A 73 19.30 -7.20 8.10
N VAL A 74 19.01 -6.52 9.20
CA VAL A 74 18.12 -5.33 9.20
C VAL A 74 18.60 -4.27 8.20
N LYS A 75 19.91 -4.03 8.12
CA LYS A 75 20.52 -3.08 7.17
C LYS A 75 20.26 -3.48 5.72
N VAL A 76 20.37 -4.77 5.40
CA VAL A 76 20.11 -5.31 4.05
C VAL A 76 18.63 -5.18 3.69
N ARG A 77 17.72 -5.34 4.65
CA ARG A 77 16.27 -5.16 4.42
C ARG A 77 15.91 -3.71 4.11
N VAL A 78 16.50 -2.75 4.81
CA VAL A 78 16.29 -1.32 4.53
C VAL A 78 16.82 -0.96 3.15
N LEU A 79 18.05 -1.40 2.83
CA LEU A 79 18.64 -1.19 1.51
C LEU A 79 17.79 -1.81 0.38
N HIS A 80 17.30 -3.04 0.60
CA HIS A 80 16.40 -3.72 -0.32
C HIS A 80 15.12 -2.92 -0.58
N ALA A 81 14.46 -2.45 0.48
CA ALA A 81 13.22 -1.68 0.34
C ALA A 81 13.43 -0.37 -0.42
N ILE A 82 14.51 0.36 -0.12
CA ILE A 82 14.83 1.62 -0.80
C ILE A 82 15.15 1.38 -2.28
N LEU A 83 15.97 0.38 -2.59
CA LEU A 83 16.32 0.04 -3.97
C LEU A 83 15.11 -0.50 -4.76
N PHE A 84 14.23 -1.25 -4.11
CA PHE A 84 12.98 -1.72 -4.69
C PHE A 84 12.13 -0.55 -5.14
N GLU A 85 11.89 0.39 -4.23
CA GLU A 85 11.01 1.54 -4.46
C GLU A 85 11.57 2.44 -5.56
N LEU A 86 12.86 2.81 -5.46
CA LEU A 86 13.53 3.63 -6.47
C LEU A 86 13.55 2.93 -7.84
N GLY A 87 13.82 1.63 -7.87
CA GLY A 87 13.79 0.84 -9.09
C GLY A 87 12.39 0.78 -9.70
N LEU A 88 11.35 0.65 -8.88
CA LEU A 88 9.96 0.66 -9.32
C LEU A 88 9.62 2.02 -9.94
N LEU A 89 9.99 3.14 -9.31
CA LEU A 89 9.76 4.48 -9.87
C LEU A 89 10.44 4.65 -11.24
N VAL A 90 11.66 4.13 -11.42
CA VAL A 90 12.39 4.21 -12.70
C VAL A 90 11.71 3.42 -13.81
N VAL A 91 10.97 2.35 -13.50
CA VAL A 91 10.24 1.56 -14.50
C VAL A 91 8.82 2.09 -14.70
N PHE A 92 8.16 2.45 -13.60
CA PHE A 92 6.76 2.82 -13.56
C PHE A 92 6.51 4.23 -14.12
N LEU A 93 7.29 5.23 -13.69
CA LEU A 93 7.07 6.62 -14.09
C LEU A 93 7.23 6.84 -15.60
N PRO A 94 8.23 6.27 -16.30
CA PRO A 94 8.30 6.41 -17.76
C PRO A 94 7.14 5.77 -18.50
N ALA A 95 6.66 4.60 -18.03
CA ALA A 95 5.50 3.94 -18.62
C ALA A 95 4.23 4.80 -18.46
N LEU A 96 4.05 5.39 -17.28
CA LEU A 96 2.94 6.28 -16.97
C LEU A 96 3.00 7.59 -17.77
N ALA A 97 4.18 8.22 -17.80
CA ALA A 97 4.43 9.44 -18.56
C ALA A 97 4.20 9.24 -20.06
N TRP A 98 4.63 8.10 -20.61
CA TRP A 98 4.41 7.75 -22.00
C TRP A 98 2.92 7.51 -22.31
N TYR A 99 2.20 6.80 -21.43
CA TYR A 99 0.78 6.50 -21.63
C TYR A 99 -0.10 7.75 -21.56
N LEU A 100 0.16 8.62 -20.58
CA LEU A 100 -0.59 9.86 -20.39
C LEU A 100 -0.06 11.03 -21.23
N ASN A 101 1.06 10.83 -21.93
CA ASN A 101 1.74 11.86 -22.71
C ASN A 101 2.07 13.13 -21.89
N ILE A 102 2.58 12.93 -20.67
CA ILE A 102 2.98 13.98 -19.71
C ILE A 102 4.48 13.93 -19.44
N SER A 103 5.02 14.96 -18.80
CA SER A 103 6.43 14.93 -18.39
C SER A 103 6.67 13.93 -17.25
N LEU A 104 7.92 13.46 -17.10
CA LEU A 104 8.30 12.60 -15.97
C LEU A 104 8.06 13.27 -14.60
N VAL A 105 8.18 14.59 -14.54
CA VAL A 105 7.92 15.35 -13.31
C VAL A 105 6.43 15.37 -12.99
N ASP A 106 5.58 15.58 -14.00
CA ASP A 106 4.12 15.53 -13.81
C ASP A 106 3.66 14.13 -13.39
N ALA A 107 4.24 13.08 -14.00
CA ALA A 107 3.97 11.70 -13.60
C ALA A 107 4.38 11.42 -12.15
N LEU A 108 5.53 11.94 -11.71
CA LEU A 108 5.98 11.84 -10.31
C LEU A 108 5.06 12.61 -9.36
N ILE A 109 4.65 13.83 -9.72
CA ILE A 109 3.72 14.63 -8.92
C ILE A 109 2.38 13.89 -8.78
N MET A 110 1.89 13.31 -9.87
CA MET A 110 0.65 12.53 -9.88
C MET A 110 0.77 11.28 -8.97
N ASP A 111 1.87 10.54 -9.09
CA ASP A 111 2.14 9.37 -8.25
C ASP A 111 2.15 9.73 -6.75
N ILE A 112 2.89 10.80 -6.38
CA ILE A 112 2.93 11.31 -5.01
C ILE A 112 1.54 11.78 -4.55
N ALA A 113 0.79 12.49 -5.39
CA ALA A 113 -0.54 12.99 -5.03
C ALA A 113 -1.51 11.83 -4.74
N VAL A 114 -1.50 10.78 -5.57
CA VAL A 114 -2.31 9.58 -5.35
C VAL A 114 -1.87 8.84 -4.08
N ALA A 115 -0.56 8.66 -3.87
CA ALA A 115 -0.03 8.01 -2.68
C ALA A 115 -0.41 8.75 -1.39
N VAL A 116 -0.26 10.07 -1.37
CA VAL A 116 -0.63 10.92 -0.22
C VAL A 116 -2.13 10.88 0.01
N PHE A 117 -2.95 10.96 -1.05
CA PHE A 117 -4.41 10.84 -0.93
C PHE A 117 -4.80 9.52 -0.26
N TYR A 118 -4.32 8.38 -0.76
CA TYR A 118 -4.67 7.07 -0.20
C TYR A 118 -4.11 6.87 1.21
N MET A 119 -2.93 7.43 1.53
CA MET A 119 -2.37 7.41 2.87
C MET A 119 -3.27 8.14 3.88
N VAL A 120 -3.68 9.37 3.56
CA VAL A 120 -4.57 10.16 4.42
C VAL A 120 -5.96 9.52 4.50
N TYR A 121 -6.51 9.12 3.36
CA TYR A 121 -7.80 8.42 3.28
C TYR A 121 -7.80 7.16 4.17
N ALA A 122 -6.75 6.34 4.08
CA ALA A 122 -6.67 5.12 4.86
C ALA A 122 -6.59 5.39 6.36
N LEU A 123 -5.83 6.41 6.78
CA LEU A 123 -5.78 6.82 8.17
C LEU A 123 -7.17 7.25 8.67
N VAL A 124 -7.87 8.10 7.92
CA VAL A 124 -9.20 8.60 8.28
C VAL A 124 -10.23 7.47 8.30
N TYR A 125 -10.28 6.63 7.27
CA TYR A 125 -11.22 5.51 7.19
C TYR A 125 -11.00 4.51 8.32
N ASN A 126 -9.75 4.10 8.57
CA ASN A 126 -9.44 3.16 9.64
C ASN A 126 -9.83 3.75 11.00
N TRP A 127 -9.54 5.04 11.24
CA TRP A 127 -9.92 5.71 12.48
C TRP A 127 -11.43 5.79 12.68
N LEU A 128 -12.18 6.21 11.64
CA LEU A 128 -13.63 6.25 11.67
C LEU A 128 -14.24 4.85 11.87
N TYR A 129 -13.71 3.84 11.20
CA TYR A 129 -14.19 2.46 11.33
C TYR A 129 -13.99 1.93 12.74
N ASP A 130 -12.85 2.24 13.37
CA ASP A 130 -12.57 1.83 14.75
C ASP A 130 -13.46 2.56 15.77
N ILE A 131 -13.90 3.79 15.48
CA ILE A 131 -14.89 4.53 16.29
C ILE A 131 -16.28 3.91 16.15
N ILE A 132 -16.70 3.59 14.91
CA ILE A 132 -18.05 3.07 14.63
C ILE A 132 -18.17 1.60 15.04
N PHE A 133 -17.09 0.82 14.91
CA PHE A 133 -17.00 -0.59 15.28
C PHE A 133 -15.86 -0.81 16.26
N PRO A 134 -16.02 -0.36 17.52
CA PRO A 134 -15.02 -0.55 18.54
C PRO A 134 -14.78 -2.04 18.72
N VAL A 135 -13.53 -2.46 18.55
CA VAL A 135 -13.09 -3.80 18.95
C VAL A 135 -13.41 -3.97 20.42
N PRO A 136 -14.08 -5.08 20.83
CA PRO A 136 -14.28 -5.36 22.25
C PRO A 136 -12.92 -5.30 22.92
N SER A 137 -12.71 -4.26 23.73
CA SER A 137 -11.54 -4.17 24.60
C SER A 137 -11.51 -5.47 25.38
N LEU A 138 -10.35 -6.11 25.49
CA LEU A 138 -10.10 -7.13 26.50
C LEU A 138 -10.14 -6.47 27.89
N LYS A 139 -11.29 -5.90 28.28
CA LYS A 139 -11.65 -5.63 29.66
C LYS A 139 -12.07 -6.97 30.22
N HIS A 140 -11.09 -7.72 30.72
CA HIS A 140 -11.13 -8.68 31.84
C HIS A 140 -9.95 -9.66 31.72
N ALA A 141 -8.74 -9.19 32.07
CA ALA A 141 -7.65 -10.08 32.48
C ALA A 141 -6.79 -9.41 33.56
N ALA A 142 -7.42 -8.61 34.42
CA ALA A 142 -6.76 -8.01 35.57
C ALA A 142 -7.67 -8.15 36.79
N ARG A 143 -7.67 -9.35 37.38
CA ARG A 143 -7.70 -9.49 38.83
C ARG A 143 -7.09 -10.83 39.25
N PRO A 144 -5.85 -10.86 39.76
CA PRO A 144 -5.38 -11.94 40.60
C PRO A 144 -5.84 -11.65 42.03
N ASP A 145 -7.03 -12.12 42.41
CA ASP A 145 -7.43 -12.08 43.82
C ASP A 145 -6.90 -13.34 44.52
N GLY A 146 -5.83 -13.15 45.29
CA GLY A 146 -5.72 -13.68 46.65
C GLY A 146 -5.56 -15.20 46.81
N ALA A 147 -4.42 -15.74 46.42
CA ALA A 147 -3.84 -16.86 47.15
C ALA A 147 -2.84 -16.32 48.19
N ALA A 148 -3.00 -16.77 49.43
CA ALA A 148 -2.09 -16.66 50.58
C ALA A 148 -2.08 -15.34 51.38
N ALA A 149 -2.88 -15.33 52.46
CA ALA A 149 -2.45 -14.89 53.80
C ALA A 149 -3.50 -15.32 54.84
N GLY A 150 -3.10 -16.17 55.81
CA GLY A 150 -3.90 -16.52 56.99
C GLY A 150 -3.96 -18.01 57.25
#